data_AF-A0AAE2JTA9-F1
#
_entry.id   AF-A0AAE2JTA9-F1
#
_cell.length_a   1.000
_cell.length_b   1.000
_cell.length_c   1.000
_cell.angle_alpha   90.00
_cell.angle_beta   90.00
_cell.angle_gamma   90.00
#
_symmetry.space_group_name_H-M   'P 1'
#
loop_
_entity.id
_entity.type
_entity.pdbx_description
1 polymer ?
#
loop_
_entity_poly.entity_id
_entity_poly.type
_entity_poly.pdbx_seq_one_letter_code
_entity_poly.pdbx_strand_id
1 'polypeptide(L)'
;MANYYDQILKKIKQLVEKNNLTKALDIINQELELSYIPSDFEKSLYKIKKEIKEKQYSQLNKTYSILEIKTLLNSKNNLDQIIGIKNLININIRLVLDEIKKYLININNAYENKSLLLISLSDQQIDQDFEVFKDKKTSFLINPKSLNIKEIYNIYYQIESQILEVIDQKDIFLIQTCKQVLFSYFLYIFPYVELLKTNDVIVAIIYLSFQLNNLKFDIKKLNKNIEFNQVNVDKIIIDIKKSGVFNYES
;
A
#
# COMPACT_ATOMS: atom_id res chain seq x y z
N MET A 1 -28.07 27.88 31.09
CA MET A 1 -28.41 27.11 29.86
C MET A 1 -27.17 27.11 28.99
N ALA A 2 -26.58 25.94 28.67
CA ALA A 2 -25.34 25.89 27.88
C ALA A 2 -25.65 26.29 26.43
N ASN A 3 -24.94 27.31 25.92
CA ASN A 3 -25.10 27.84 24.57
C ASN A 3 -24.89 26.71 23.55
N TYR A 4 -25.63 26.71 22.44
CA TYR A 4 -25.54 25.68 21.39
C TYR A 4 -24.08 25.40 20.99
N TYR A 5 -23.29 26.46 20.82
CA TYR A 5 -21.86 26.42 20.51
C TYR A 5 -21.02 25.71 21.59
N ASP A 6 -21.34 25.89 22.87
CA ASP A 6 -20.63 25.22 23.97
C ASP A 6 -20.87 23.70 23.95
N GLN A 7 -22.08 23.28 23.58
CA GLN A 7 -22.42 21.87 23.47
C GLN A 7 -21.67 21.20 22.32
N ILE A 8 -21.55 21.89 21.18
CA ILE A 8 -20.79 21.42 20.03
C ILE A 8 -19.30 21.33 20.37
N LEU A 9 -18.71 22.37 20.98
CA LEU A 9 -17.31 22.32 21.42
C LEU A 9 -17.06 21.17 22.39
N LYS A 10 -17.98 20.92 23.33
CA LYS A 10 -17.86 19.80 24.28
C LYS A 10 -17.93 18.44 23.57
N LYS A 11 -18.83 18.28 22.60
CA LYS A 11 -18.95 17.06 21.79
C LYS A 11 -17.69 16.80 20.97
N ILE A 12 -17.15 17.83 20.31
CA ILE A 12 -15.90 17.74 19.55
C ILE A 12 -14.74 17.33 20.48
N LYS A 13 -14.59 17.98 21.65
CA LYS A 13 -13.55 17.62 22.63
C LYS A 13 -13.66 16.17 23.10
N GLN A 14 -14.86 15.70 23.40
CA GLN A 14 -15.09 14.30 23.78
C GLN A 14 -14.72 13.31 22.66
N LEU A 15 -14.99 13.66 21.40
CA LEU A 15 -14.59 12.84 20.25
C LEU A 15 -13.07 12.81 20.09
N VAL A 16 -12.40 13.95 20.32
CA VAL A 16 -10.93 14.05 20.30
C VAL A 16 -10.30 13.26 21.45
N GLU A 17 -10.88 13.27 22.65
CA GLU A 17 -10.43 12.46 23.80
C GLU A 17 -10.60 10.97 23.54
N LYS A 18 -11.70 10.57 22.89
CA LYS A 18 -11.96 9.17 22.47
C LYS A 18 -11.19 8.76 21.21
N ASN A 19 -10.26 9.60 20.74
CA ASN A 19 -9.43 9.38 19.56
C ASN A 19 -10.23 9.18 18.25
N ASN A 20 -11.49 9.63 18.20
CA ASN A 20 -12.36 9.54 17.02
C ASN A 20 -12.21 10.82 16.16
N LEU A 21 -11.00 10.98 15.60
CA LEU A 21 -10.56 12.22 14.97
C LEU A 21 -11.31 12.56 13.68
N THR A 22 -11.70 11.54 12.89
CA THR A 22 -12.44 11.72 11.63
C THR A 22 -13.81 12.34 11.89
N LYS A 23 -14.59 11.78 12.81
CA LYS A 23 -15.91 12.33 13.16
C LYS A 23 -15.81 13.72 13.80
N ALA A 24 -14.73 14.00 14.52
CA ALA A 24 -14.49 15.33 15.06
C ALA A 24 -14.25 16.35 13.95
N LEU A 25 -13.48 16.00 12.91
CA LEU A 25 -13.23 16.85 11.75
C LEU A 25 -14.48 17.08 10.90
N ASP A 26 -15.32 16.06 10.71
CA ASP A 26 -16.56 16.20 9.95
C ASP A 26 -17.48 17.24 10.59
N ILE A 27 -17.66 17.17 11.92
CA ILE A 27 -18.46 18.15 12.67
C ILE A 27 -17.82 19.53 12.56
N ILE A 28 -16.50 19.66 12.71
CA ILE A 28 -15.82 20.96 12.59
C ILE A 28 -16.02 21.56 11.20
N ASN A 29 -15.92 20.78 10.13
CA ASN A 29 -16.08 21.28 8.77
C ASN A 29 -17.53 21.70 8.49
N GLN A 30 -18.51 20.92 8.96
CA GLN A 30 -19.93 21.27 8.86
C GLN A 30 -20.24 22.62 9.52
N GLU A 31 -19.67 22.86 10.71
CA GLU A 31 -19.89 24.14 11.43
C GLU A 31 -19.16 25.32 10.77
N LEU A 32 -17.97 25.09 10.18
CA LEU A 32 -17.22 26.12 9.46
C LEU A 32 -17.81 26.47 8.09
N GLU A 33 -18.69 25.64 7.53
CA GLU A 33 -19.40 25.90 6.27
C GLU A 33 -20.63 26.82 6.44
N LEU A 34 -21.06 27.09 7.68
CA LEU A 34 -22.19 27.96 7.97
C LEU A 34 -21.85 29.43 7.68
N SER A 35 -22.71 30.12 6.94
CA SER A 35 -22.51 31.52 6.50
C SER A 35 -22.41 32.55 7.63
N TYR A 36 -22.77 32.19 8.86
CA TYR A 36 -22.67 33.05 10.03
C TYR A 36 -22.37 32.24 11.29
N ILE A 37 -21.16 32.38 11.82
CA ILE A 37 -20.73 31.80 13.10
C ILE A 37 -20.05 32.87 13.97
N PRO A 38 -20.18 32.82 15.31
CA PRO A 38 -19.49 33.76 16.19
C PRO A 38 -17.97 33.63 16.10
N SER A 39 -17.25 34.77 16.07
CA SER A 39 -15.79 34.79 15.89
C SER A 39 -15.03 33.97 16.95
N ASP A 40 -15.47 33.96 18.21
CA ASP A 40 -14.81 33.21 19.28
C ASP A 40 -15.01 31.70 19.15
N PHE A 41 -16.17 31.29 18.62
CA PHE A 41 -16.47 29.89 18.31
C PHE A 41 -15.66 29.43 17.10
N GLU A 42 -15.61 30.22 16.04
CA GLU A 42 -14.79 29.97 14.85
C GLU A 42 -13.31 29.79 15.19
N LYS A 43 -12.73 30.71 15.99
CA LYS A 43 -11.35 30.60 16.48
C LYS A 43 -11.11 29.30 17.25
N SER A 44 -12.08 28.89 18.08
CA SER A 44 -12.01 27.65 18.84
C SER A 44 -12.03 26.42 17.93
N LEU A 45 -12.89 26.41 16.90
CA LEU A 45 -12.93 25.35 15.90
C LEU A 45 -11.62 25.23 15.12
N TYR A 46 -11.05 26.35 14.65
CA TYR A 46 -9.74 26.34 13.97
C TYR A 46 -8.61 25.85 14.86
N LYS A 47 -8.60 26.23 16.14
CA LYS A 47 -7.63 25.75 17.11
C LYS A 47 -7.72 24.23 17.28
N ILE A 48 -8.92 23.70 17.49
CA ILE A 48 -9.12 22.25 17.63
C ILE A 48 -8.80 21.52 16.32
N LYS A 49 -9.16 22.08 15.16
CA LYS A 49 -8.80 21.54 13.83
C LYS A 49 -7.29 21.42 13.66
N LYS A 50 -6.54 22.43 14.10
CA LYS A 50 -5.07 22.41 14.10
C LYS A 50 -4.54 21.33 15.05
N GLU A 51 -5.05 21.24 16.27
CA GLU A 51 -4.67 20.20 17.25
C GLU A 51 -4.96 18.78 16.72
N ILE A 52 -6.10 18.57 16.04
CA ILE A 52 -6.42 17.27 15.42
C ILE A 52 -5.44 16.97 14.29
N LYS A 53 -5.13 17.93 13.42
CA LYS A 53 -4.15 17.75 12.35
C LYS A 53 -2.75 17.45 12.91
N GLU A 54 -2.33 18.11 13.98
CA GLU A 54 -1.07 17.84 14.68
C GLU A 54 -1.07 16.47 15.36
N LYS A 55 -2.20 16.03 15.93
CA LYS A 55 -2.37 14.66 16.44
C LYS A 55 -2.35 13.61 15.34
N GLN A 56 -2.97 13.87 14.19
CA GLN A 56 -2.92 12.98 13.03
C GLN A 56 -1.50 12.92 12.45
N TYR A 57 -0.81 14.05 12.38
CA TYR A 57 0.58 14.11 11.91
C TYR A 57 1.55 13.42 12.89
N SER A 58 1.34 13.56 14.19
CA SER A 58 2.11 12.82 15.20
C SER A 58 1.73 11.33 15.28
N GLN A 59 0.49 10.95 14.92
CA GLN A 59 0.12 9.55 14.71
C GLN A 59 0.78 8.95 13.45
N LEU A 60 0.90 9.72 12.37
CA LEU A 60 1.65 9.33 11.17
C LEU A 60 3.15 9.17 11.47
N ASN A 61 3.68 9.92 12.44
CA ASN A 61 5.05 9.81 12.95
C ASN A 61 5.15 9.05 14.28
N LYS A 62 4.14 8.24 14.62
CA LYS A 62 4.15 7.47 15.88
C LYS A 62 5.22 6.39 15.76
N THR A 63 6.29 6.50 16.55
CA THR A 63 7.22 5.38 16.76
C THR A 63 6.46 4.26 17.47
N TYR A 64 6.13 3.21 16.74
CA TYR A 64 5.52 2.02 17.30
C TYR A 64 6.55 1.28 18.15
N SER A 65 6.14 0.89 19.35
CA SER A 65 6.93 -0.01 20.17
C SER A 65 7.04 -1.39 19.50
N ILE A 66 8.05 -2.16 19.90
CA ILE A 66 8.23 -3.55 19.42
C ILE A 66 6.97 -4.39 19.66
N LEU A 67 6.32 -4.22 20.83
CA LEU A 67 5.07 -4.92 21.15
C LEU A 67 3.94 -4.53 20.21
N GLU A 68 3.76 -3.25 19.91
CA GLU A 68 2.74 -2.81 18.94
C GLU A 68 3.03 -3.36 17.54
N ILE A 69 4.29 -3.35 17.09
CA ILE A 69 4.67 -3.95 15.79
C ILE A 69 4.32 -5.44 15.75
N LYS A 70 4.63 -6.19 16.81
CA LYS A 70 4.22 -7.60 16.93
C LYS A 70 2.71 -7.76 16.85
N THR A 71 1.92 -6.89 17.49
CA THR A 71 0.46 -6.96 17.39
C THR A 71 -0.06 -6.67 15.98
N LEU A 72 0.55 -5.69 15.29
CA LEU A 72 0.19 -5.32 13.92
C LEU A 72 0.49 -6.45 12.93
N LEU A 73 1.67 -7.07 13.04
CA LEU A 73 2.04 -8.22 12.20
C LEU A 73 1.09 -9.42 12.41
N ASN A 74 0.58 -9.61 13.62
CA ASN A 74 -0.36 -10.68 13.94
C ASN A 74 -1.83 -10.30 13.71
N SER A 75 -2.13 -9.06 13.28
CA SER A 75 -3.49 -8.64 12.97
C SER A 75 -4.06 -9.46 11.81
N LYS A 76 -5.38 -9.64 11.78
CA LYS A 76 -6.08 -10.23 10.62
C LYS A 76 -6.32 -9.22 9.51
N ASN A 77 -6.14 -7.92 9.79
CA ASN A 77 -6.35 -6.86 8.82
C ASN A 77 -5.06 -6.59 8.03
N ASN A 78 -5.12 -6.68 6.70
CA ASN A 78 -3.98 -6.44 5.82
C ASN A 78 -3.38 -5.03 5.98
N LEU A 79 -4.19 -4.00 6.24
CA LEU A 79 -3.70 -2.64 6.44
C LEU A 79 -2.86 -2.52 7.72
N ASP A 80 -3.30 -3.15 8.82
CA ASP A 80 -2.53 -3.17 10.07
C ASP A 80 -1.19 -3.87 9.86
N GLN A 81 -1.19 -4.99 9.14
CA GLN A 81 0.04 -5.72 8.81
C GLN A 81 1.00 -4.85 8.00
N ILE A 82 0.51 -4.12 6.98
CA ILE A 82 1.31 -3.18 6.18
C ILE A 82 1.91 -2.09 7.07
N ILE A 83 1.13 -1.53 8.00
CA ILE A 83 1.63 -0.54 8.96
C ILE A 83 2.74 -1.15 9.84
N GLY A 84 2.55 -2.37 10.32
CA GLY A 84 3.56 -3.11 11.08
C GLY A 84 4.86 -3.28 10.29
N ILE A 85 4.76 -3.75 9.04
CA ILE A 85 5.91 -3.98 8.16
C ILE A 85 6.67 -2.69 7.87
N LYS A 86 5.96 -1.59 7.55
CA LYS A 86 6.59 -0.28 7.29
C LYS A 86 7.36 0.25 8.50
N ASN A 87 6.91 -0.07 9.71
CA ASN A 87 7.57 0.38 10.93
C ASN A 87 8.74 -0.50 11.38
N LEU A 88 9.00 -1.62 10.70
CA LEU A 88 10.16 -2.46 11.00
C LEU A 88 11.48 -1.73 10.74
N ILE A 89 11.51 -0.77 9.80
CA ILE A 89 12.70 0.05 9.52
C ILE A 89 13.16 0.88 10.74
N ASN A 90 12.24 1.15 11.67
CA ASN A 90 12.49 1.98 12.86
C ASN A 90 12.99 1.18 14.07
N ILE A 91 13.09 -0.15 13.95
CA ILE A 91 13.52 -1.04 15.05
C ILE A 91 14.61 -2.02 14.58
N ASN A 92 15.33 -2.61 15.53
CA ASN A 92 16.17 -3.76 15.24
C ASN A 92 15.26 -4.98 14.98
N ILE A 93 15.10 -5.35 13.70
CA ILE A 93 14.21 -6.45 13.27
C ILE A 93 14.57 -7.80 13.90
N ARG A 94 15.81 -7.96 14.40
CA ARG A 94 16.27 -9.17 15.12
C ARG A 94 15.41 -9.48 16.35
N LEU A 95 14.77 -8.48 16.96
CA LEU A 95 13.92 -8.62 18.14
C LEU A 95 12.52 -9.21 17.84
N VAL A 96 12.17 -9.34 16.57
CA VAL A 96 10.85 -9.80 16.10
C VAL A 96 10.94 -10.94 15.08
N LEU A 97 12.10 -11.60 14.95
CA LEU A 97 12.31 -12.63 13.93
C LEU A 97 11.39 -13.84 14.08
N ASP A 98 11.04 -14.21 15.30
CA ASP A 98 10.17 -15.36 15.54
C ASP A 98 8.74 -15.08 15.05
N GLU A 99 8.25 -13.85 15.24
CA GLU A 99 6.97 -13.41 14.69
C GLU A 99 7.03 -13.34 13.15
N ILE A 100 8.14 -12.86 12.59
CA ILE A 100 8.36 -12.80 11.14
C ILE A 100 8.37 -14.20 10.51
N LYS A 101 9.05 -15.18 11.11
CA LYS A 101 9.03 -16.58 10.64
C LYS A 101 7.61 -17.12 10.58
N LYS A 102 6.83 -16.92 11.65
CA LYS A 102 5.41 -17.32 11.70
C LYS A 102 4.58 -16.60 10.65
N TYR A 103 4.87 -15.31 10.41
CA TYR A 103 4.18 -14.50 9.42
C TYR A 103 4.39 -15.03 7.99
N LEU A 104 5.64 -15.39 7.63
CA LEU A 104 6.02 -15.83 6.28
C LEU A 104 5.43 -17.19 5.92
N ILE A 105 5.28 -18.10 6.88
CA ILE A 105 4.66 -19.42 6.66
C ILE A 105 3.12 -19.42 6.77
N ASN A 106 2.52 -18.37 7.34
CA ASN A 106 1.07 -18.31 7.48
C ASN A 106 0.38 -18.06 6.13
N ILE A 107 -0.33 -19.06 5.61
CA ILE A 107 -1.01 -19.02 4.31
C ILE A 107 -2.14 -17.98 4.26
N ASN A 108 -2.69 -17.57 5.41
CA ASN A 108 -3.76 -16.57 5.46
C ASN A 108 -3.24 -15.14 5.25
N ASN A 109 -1.94 -14.91 5.39
CA ASN A 109 -1.35 -13.59 5.16
C ASN A 109 -1.15 -13.36 3.67
N ALA A 110 -1.51 -12.16 3.19
CA ALA A 110 -1.31 -11.75 1.81
C ALA A 110 0.15 -11.89 1.39
N TYR A 111 0.40 -12.45 0.21
CA TYR A 111 1.76 -12.70 -0.26
C TYR A 111 2.52 -11.38 -0.51
N GLU A 112 1.83 -10.34 -0.95
CA GLU A 112 2.38 -9.01 -1.18
C GLU A 112 2.99 -8.44 0.10
N ASN A 113 2.33 -8.66 1.23
CA ASN A 113 2.84 -8.24 2.54
C ASN A 113 4.10 -9.05 2.93
N LYS A 114 4.15 -10.34 2.59
CA LYS A 114 5.37 -11.15 2.79
C LYS A 114 6.52 -10.64 1.93
N SER A 115 6.26 -10.26 0.68
CA SER A 115 7.27 -9.65 -0.20
C SER A 115 7.79 -8.33 0.37
N LEU A 116 6.91 -7.45 0.87
CA LEU A 116 7.32 -6.23 1.57
C LEU A 116 8.19 -6.55 2.80
N LEU A 117 7.83 -7.58 3.56
CA LEU A 117 8.59 -8.00 4.73
C LEU A 117 9.99 -8.54 4.36
N LEU A 118 10.11 -9.28 3.25
CA LEU A 118 11.39 -9.75 2.73
C LEU A 118 12.30 -8.59 2.30
N ILE A 119 11.74 -7.55 1.68
CA ILE A 119 12.47 -6.32 1.35
C ILE A 119 13.00 -5.67 2.64
N SER A 120 12.16 -5.49 3.66
CA SER A 120 12.57 -4.93 4.96
C SER A 120 13.67 -5.75 5.65
N LEU A 121 13.63 -7.08 5.54
CA LEU A 121 14.67 -7.97 6.07
C LEU A 121 16.00 -7.82 5.32
N SER A 122 15.93 -7.65 3.98
CA SER A 122 17.11 -7.45 3.14
C SER A 122 17.77 -6.10 3.41
N ASP A 123 16.97 -5.03 3.55
CA ASP A 123 17.47 -3.69 3.88
C ASP A 123 18.25 -3.65 5.21
N GLN A 124 17.84 -4.49 6.18
CA GLN A 124 18.55 -4.65 7.46
C GLN A 124 19.64 -5.74 7.46
N GLN A 125 19.97 -6.28 6.28
CA GLN A 125 21.01 -7.27 6.05
C GLN A 125 20.87 -8.52 6.94
N ILE A 126 19.65 -9.03 7.07
CA ILE A 126 19.39 -10.25 7.84
C ILE A 126 19.91 -11.47 7.09
N ASP A 127 20.95 -12.08 7.66
CA ASP A 127 21.61 -13.28 7.16
C ASP A 127 21.03 -14.53 7.82
N GLN A 128 19.84 -14.91 7.39
CA GLN A 128 19.17 -16.11 7.89
C GLN A 128 18.20 -16.62 6.82
N ASP A 129 18.11 -17.93 6.68
CA ASP A 129 17.12 -18.53 5.79
C ASP A 129 15.72 -18.43 6.42
N PHE A 130 14.74 -18.12 5.57
CA PHE A 130 13.32 -18.13 5.90
C PHE A 130 12.57 -19.00 4.91
N GLU A 131 11.65 -19.79 5.43
CA GLU A 131 10.64 -20.49 4.65
C GLU A 131 9.45 -19.56 4.40
N VAL A 132 9.04 -19.45 3.14
CA VAL A 132 7.96 -18.55 2.71
C VAL A 132 6.90 -19.36 1.98
N PHE A 133 5.66 -19.28 2.44
CA PHE A 133 4.52 -19.91 1.78
C PHE A 133 3.79 -18.88 0.94
N LYS A 134 3.82 -19.01 -0.39
CA LYS A 134 3.05 -18.15 -1.28
C LYS A 134 1.58 -18.52 -1.28
N ASP A 135 1.31 -19.82 -1.33
CA ASP A 135 -0.03 -20.38 -1.26
C ASP A 135 0.05 -21.83 -0.69
N LYS A 136 -1.04 -22.59 -0.76
CA LYS A 136 -1.09 -23.97 -0.24
C LYS A 136 -0.17 -24.96 -0.97
N LYS A 137 0.29 -24.64 -2.17
CA LYS A 137 1.09 -25.52 -3.05
C LYS A 137 2.49 -24.99 -3.32
N THR A 138 2.71 -23.70 -3.11
CA THR A 138 3.95 -23.01 -3.47
C THR A 138 4.65 -22.50 -2.22
N SER A 139 5.84 -23.05 -1.95
CA SER A 139 6.76 -22.60 -0.91
C SER A 139 8.19 -22.54 -1.43
N PHE A 140 9.02 -21.72 -0.78
CA PHE A 140 10.45 -21.64 -1.09
C PHE A 140 11.25 -21.19 0.14
N LEU A 141 12.56 -21.44 0.09
CA LEU A 141 13.52 -20.94 1.07
C LEU A 141 14.26 -19.74 0.49
N ILE A 142 14.48 -18.71 1.32
CA ILE A 142 15.17 -17.50 0.90
C ILE A 142 16.02 -16.92 2.03
N ASN A 143 17.22 -16.45 1.68
CA ASN A 143 18.05 -15.63 2.54
C ASN A 143 17.90 -14.16 2.11
N PRO A 144 17.34 -13.26 2.93
CA PRO A 144 17.17 -11.86 2.55
C PRO A 144 18.47 -11.15 2.21
N LYS A 145 19.60 -11.54 2.80
CA LYS A 145 20.92 -10.92 2.51
C LYS A 145 21.46 -11.28 1.12
N SER A 146 21.06 -12.42 0.53
CA SER A 146 21.50 -12.79 -0.82
C SER A 146 20.73 -12.05 -1.92
N LEU A 147 19.65 -11.35 -1.57
CA LEU A 147 18.87 -10.57 -2.52
C LEU A 147 19.62 -9.32 -2.97
N ASN A 148 19.83 -9.21 -4.28
CA ASN A 148 20.32 -7.96 -4.88
C ASN A 148 19.16 -6.97 -5.07
N ILE A 149 18.71 -6.34 -3.98
CA ILE A 149 17.59 -5.39 -3.97
C ILE A 149 17.77 -4.26 -4.99
N LYS A 150 19.01 -3.78 -5.18
CA LYS A 150 19.33 -2.74 -6.16
C LYS A 150 19.02 -3.19 -7.59
N GLU A 151 19.47 -4.39 -7.96
CA GLU A 151 19.20 -4.96 -9.28
C GLU A 151 17.71 -5.26 -9.47
N ILE A 152 17.05 -5.77 -8.43
CA ILE A 152 15.61 -6.03 -8.44
C ILE A 152 14.82 -4.75 -8.74
N TYR A 153 15.13 -3.64 -8.06
CA TYR A 153 14.49 -2.35 -8.32
C TYR A 153 14.87 -1.76 -9.69
N ASN A 154 16.09 -1.98 -10.17
CA ASN A 154 16.47 -1.55 -11.52
C ASN A 154 15.59 -2.23 -12.58
N ILE A 155 15.32 -3.53 -12.46
CA ILE A 155 14.41 -4.25 -13.37
C ILE A 155 13.00 -3.64 -13.29
N TYR A 156 12.50 -3.38 -12.08
CA TYR A 156 11.20 -2.73 -11.88
C TYR A 156 11.12 -1.37 -12.60
N TYR A 157 12.09 -0.48 -12.39
CA TYR A 157 12.10 0.86 -13.00
C TYR A 157 12.30 0.82 -14.52
N GLN A 158 13.02 -0.16 -15.04
CA GLN A 158 13.15 -0.38 -16.48
C GLN A 158 11.79 -0.71 -17.10
N ILE A 159 11.04 -1.64 -16.51
CA ILE A 159 9.71 -2.01 -17.00
C ILE A 159 8.72 -0.87 -16.83
N GLU A 160 8.77 -0.14 -15.72
CA GLU A 160 7.96 1.07 -15.54
C GLU A 160 8.21 2.07 -16.67
N SER A 161 9.47 2.36 -16.98
CA SER A 161 9.84 3.28 -18.06
C SER A 161 9.32 2.81 -19.42
N GLN A 162 9.44 1.51 -19.72
CA GLN A 162 8.93 0.93 -20.97
C GLN A 162 7.40 1.06 -21.08
N ILE A 163 6.66 0.84 -19.98
CA ILE A 163 5.20 1.05 -19.98
C ILE A 163 4.89 2.52 -20.28
N LEU A 164 5.60 3.46 -19.65
CA LEU A 164 5.39 4.91 -19.83
C LEU A 164 5.78 5.41 -21.23
N GLU A 165 6.66 4.73 -21.94
CA GLU A 165 6.95 5.03 -23.35
C GLU A 165 5.86 4.54 -24.30
N VAL A 166 5.16 3.46 -23.93
CA VAL A 166 4.14 2.82 -24.76
C VAL A 166 2.81 3.54 -24.65
N ILE A 167 2.45 3.98 -23.43
CA ILE A 167 1.25 4.81 -23.20
C ILE A 167 1.55 6.28 -23.52
N ASP A 168 0.59 7.01 -24.08
CA ASP A 168 0.73 8.46 -24.26
C ASP A 168 0.75 9.12 -22.87
N GLN A 169 1.87 9.77 -22.53
CA GLN A 169 2.18 10.28 -21.18
C GLN A 169 1.26 11.43 -20.69
N LYS A 170 0.22 11.76 -21.46
CA LYS A 170 -0.71 12.85 -21.16
C LYS A 170 -1.79 12.46 -20.16
N ASP A 171 -2.12 11.17 -20.04
CA ASP A 171 -3.15 10.71 -19.11
C ASP A 171 -2.54 10.36 -17.74
N ILE A 172 -2.60 11.33 -16.82
CA ILE A 172 -2.09 11.19 -15.45
C ILE A 172 -2.77 10.03 -14.71
N PHE A 173 -4.07 9.83 -14.92
CA PHE A 173 -4.82 8.78 -14.21
C PHE A 173 -4.39 7.40 -14.68
N LEU A 174 -4.31 7.19 -16.00
CA LEU A 174 -3.84 5.93 -16.59
C LEU A 174 -2.42 5.59 -16.13
N ILE A 175 -1.52 6.57 -16.10
CA ILE A 175 -0.16 6.41 -15.59
C ILE A 175 -0.17 5.89 -14.15
N GLN A 176 -0.99 6.48 -13.27
CA GLN A 176 -1.07 6.05 -11.87
C GLN A 176 -1.60 4.61 -11.76
N THR A 177 -2.63 4.26 -12.54
CA THR A 177 -3.14 2.88 -12.56
C THR A 177 -2.08 1.90 -13.05
N CYS A 178 -1.34 2.21 -14.10
CA CYS A 178 -0.24 1.37 -14.60
C CYS A 178 0.81 1.13 -13.51
N LYS A 179 1.23 2.19 -12.80
CA LYS A 179 2.19 2.07 -11.70
C LYS A 179 1.68 1.20 -10.56
N GLN A 180 0.41 1.36 -10.16
CA GLN A 180 -0.20 0.57 -9.11
C GLN A 180 -0.30 -0.92 -9.49
N VAL A 181 -0.75 -1.20 -10.72
CA VAL A 181 -0.86 -2.57 -11.24
C VAL A 181 0.51 -3.22 -11.35
N LEU A 182 1.51 -2.51 -11.91
CA LEU A 182 2.91 -2.98 -11.98
C LEU A 182 3.45 -3.28 -10.58
N PHE A 183 3.24 -2.38 -9.61
CA PHE A 183 3.75 -2.55 -8.26
C PHE A 183 3.14 -3.75 -7.55
N SER A 184 1.83 -3.98 -7.69
CA SER A 184 1.22 -5.19 -7.13
C SER A 184 1.76 -6.46 -7.78
N TYR A 185 1.89 -6.48 -9.11
CA TYR A 185 2.47 -7.64 -9.79
C TYR A 185 3.91 -7.91 -9.37
N PHE A 186 4.71 -6.86 -9.24
CA PHE A 186 6.08 -6.93 -8.70
C PHE A 186 6.11 -7.60 -7.33
N LEU A 187 5.24 -7.19 -6.39
CA LEU A 187 5.15 -7.83 -5.08
C LEU A 187 4.69 -9.28 -5.18
N TYR A 188 3.81 -9.62 -6.12
CA TYR A 188 3.29 -10.97 -6.30
C TYR A 188 4.32 -11.98 -6.80
N ILE A 189 5.27 -11.55 -7.61
CA ILE A 189 6.31 -12.42 -8.19
C ILE A 189 7.64 -12.36 -7.43
N PHE A 190 7.83 -11.37 -6.55
CA PHE A 190 9.03 -11.24 -5.72
C PHE A 190 9.32 -12.57 -5.00
N PRO A 191 10.59 -13.03 -4.93
CA PRO A 191 11.83 -12.37 -5.40
C PRO A 191 12.14 -12.57 -6.90
N TYR A 192 11.33 -13.34 -7.64
CA TYR A 192 11.60 -13.78 -9.02
C TYR A 192 11.26 -12.71 -10.08
N VAL A 193 11.85 -11.53 -9.94
CA VAL A 193 11.51 -10.36 -10.78
C VAL A 193 12.01 -10.44 -12.22
N GLU A 194 12.84 -11.43 -12.56
CA GLU A 194 13.21 -11.71 -13.94
C GLU A 194 11.99 -12.00 -14.83
N LEU A 195 10.91 -12.53 -14.23
CA LEU A 195 9.63 -12.75 -14.90
C LEU A 195 8.99 -11.45 -15.44
N LEU A 196 9.42 -10.27 -14.95
CA LEU A 196 8.96 -8.98 -15.47
C LEU A 196 9.53 -8.64 -16.85
N LYS A 197 10.67 -9.23 -17.26
CA LYS A 197 11.43 -8.85 -18.46
C LYS A 197 10.77 -9.32 -19.78
N THR A 198 9.44 -9.41 -19.80
CA THR A 198 8.68 -9.86 -20.97
C THR A 198 7.75 -8.77 -21.46
N ASN A 199 7.64 -8.64 -22.78
CA ASN A 199 6.66 -7.77 -23.41
C ASN A 199 5.22 -8.13 -22.99
N ASP A 200 4.97 -9.42 -22.71
CA ASP A 200 3.70 -9.93 -22.22
C ASP A 200 3.27 -9.22 -20.91
N VAL A 201 4.20 -8.96 -20.00
CA VAL A 201 3.93 -8.24 -18.73
C VAL A 201 3.54 -6.78 -19.00
N ILE A 202 4.26 -6.10 -19.89
CA ILE A 202 3.97 -4.70 -20.26
C ILE A 202 2.55 -4.61 -20.82
N VAL A 203 2.21 -5.48 -21.78
CA VAL A 203 0.89 -5.50 -22.42
C VAL A 203 -0.20 -5.86 -21.41
N ALA A 204 0.04 -6.84 -20.53
CA ALA A 204 -0.91 -7.22 -19.49
C ALA A 204 -1.21 -6.07 -18.53
N ILE A 205 -0.19 -5.35 -18.07
CA ILE A 205 -0.35 -4.22 -17.17
C ILE A 205 -1.15 -3.11 -17.85
N ILE A 206 -0.76 -2.72 -19.07
CA ILE A 206 -1.46 -1.66 -19.82
C ILE A 206 -2.92 -2.06 -20.07
N TYR A 207 -3.16 -3.27 -20.58
CA TYR A 207 -4.51 -3.79 -20.83
C TYR A 207 -5.39 -3.67 -19.58
N LEU A 208 -4.87 -4.14 -18.44
CA LEU A 208 -5.60 -4.15 -17.19
C LEU A 208 -5.84 -2.73 -16.65
N SER A 209 -4.89 -1.82 -16.83
CA SER A 209 -5.06 -0.42 -16.46
C SER A 209 -6.09 0.31 -17.32
N PHE A 210 -6.18 0.01 -18.62
CA PHE A 210 -7.28 0.49 -19.46
C PHE A 210 -8.63 -0.04 -18.98
N GLN A 211 -8.71 -1.34 -18.68
CA GLN A 211 -9.93 -1.96 -18.17
C GLN A 211 -10.39 -1.33 -16.86
N LEU A 212 -9.48 -1.09 -15.91
CA LEU A 212 -9.76 -0.46 -14.62
C LEU A 212 -10.27 0.98 -14.73
N ASN A 213 -9.83 1.71 -15.76
CA ASN A 213 -10.29 3.07 -16.03
C ASN A 213 -11.54 3.12 -16.94
N ASN A 214 -12.19 1.97 -17.21
CA ASN A 214 -13.31 1.85 -18.14
C ASN A 214 -13.00 2.40 -19.56
N LEU A 215 -11.73 2.32 -19.97
CA LEU A 215 -11.26 2.75 -21.27
C LEU A 215 -11.20 1.55 -22.23
N LYS A 216 -11.43 1.82 -23.52
CA LYS A 216 -11.22 0.81 -24.56
C LYS A 216 -9.73 0.65 -24.82
N PHE A 217 -9.21 -0.55 -24.57
CA PHE A 217 -7.85 -0.90 -24.96
C PHE A 217 -7.82 -1.20 -26.46
N ASP A 218 -6.98 -0.47 -27.19
CA ASP A 218 -6.74 -0.71 -28.61
C ASP A 218 -5.28 -1.13 -28.80
N ILE A 219 -5.06 -2.42 -29.04
CA ILE A 219 -3.73 -3.00 -29.30
C ILE A 219 -3.04 -2.28 -30.45
N LYS A 220 -3.80 -1.80 -31.45
CA LYS A 220 -3.25 -1.09 -32.63
C LYS A 220 -2.72 0.31 -32.29
N LYS A 221 -3.09 0.88 -31.15
CA LYS A 221 -2.60 2.17 -30.64
C LYS A 221 -1.36 2.04 -29.77
N LEU A 222 -0.88 0.82 -29.47
CA LEU A 222 0.45 0.65 -28.88
C LEU A 222 1.43 1.27 -29.87
N ASN A 223 2.01 2.42 -29.53
CA ASN A 223 2.86 3.24 -30.43
C ASN A 223 4.10 2.50 -30.97
N LYS A 224 4.33 1.26 -30.54
CA LYS A 224 5.39 0.36 -30.99
C LYS A 224 4.79 -1.02 -31.31
N ASN A 225 5.28 -1.67 -32.36
CA ASN A 225 5.03 -3.09 -32.63
C ASN A 225 5.70 -3.93 -31.52
N ILE A 226 5.02 -4.06 -30.39
CA ILE A 226 5.43 -4.95 -29.30
C ILE A 226 4.98 -6.34 -29.69
N GLU A 227 5.92 -7.25 -29.89
CA GLU A 227 5.61 -8.68 -30.05
C GLU A 227 5.30 -9.28 -28.68
N PHE A 228 4.13 -9.89 -28.54
CA PHE A 228 3.65 -10.52 -27.32
C PHE A 228 2.79 -11.75 -27.62
N ASN A 229 2.65 -12.64 -26.64
CA ASN A 229 1.80 -13.82 -26.71
C ASN A 229 0.53 -13.62 -25.87
N GLN A 230 -0.64 -13.59 -26.53
CA GLN A 230 -1.93 -13.37 -25.87
C GLN A 230 -2.21 -14.37 -24.73
N VAL A 231 -1.84 -15.65 -24.89
CA VAL A 231 -2.07 -16.67 -23.87
C VAL A 231 -1.26 -16.39 -22.60
N ASN A 232 -0.05 -15.84 -22.75
CA ASN A 232 0.77 -15.44 -21.61
C ASN A 232 0.23 -14.18 -20.94
N VAL A 233 -0.20 -13.20 -21.73
CA VAL A 233 -0.86 -11.98 -21.24
C VAL A 233 -2.06 -12.33 -20.37
N ASP A 234 -2.93 -13.24 -20.83
CA ASP A 234 -4.12 -13.66 -20.09
C ASP A 234 -3.76 -14.34 -18.76
N LYS A 235 -2.72 -15.19 -18.75
CA LYS A 235 -2.21 -15.82 -17.52
C LYS A 235 -1.69 -14.78 -16.53
N ILE A 236 -0.91 -13.81 -17.00
CA ILE A 236 -0.36 -12.72 -16.18
C ILE A 236 -1.51 -11.90 -15.59
N ILE A 237 -2.53 -11.55 -16.38
CA ILE A 237 -3.71 -10.83 -15.90
C ILE A 237 -4.42 -11.62 -14.78
N ILE A 238 -4.58 -12.94 -14.94
CA ILE A 238 -5.17 -13.79 -13.89
C ILE A 238 -4.33 -13.74 -12.62
N ASP A 239 -3.01 -13.78 -12.73
CA ASP A 239 -2.12 -13.74 -11.58
C ASP A 239 -2.13 -12.36 -10.88
N ILE A 240 -2.18 -11.26 -11.64
CA ILE A 240 -2.38 -9.92 -11.09
C ILE A 240 -3.75 -9.82 -10.39
N LYS A 241 -4.79 -10.46 -10.93
CA LYS A 241 -6.10 -10.49 -10.27
C LYS A 241 -6.09 -11.22 -8.95
N LYS A 242 -5.26 -12.26 -8.82
CA LYS A 242 -5.04 -12.96 -7.53
C LYS A 242 -4.23 -12.11 -6.54
N SER A 243 -3.40 -11.18 -7.00
CA SER A 243 -2.46 -10.41 -6.17
C SER A 243 -3.09 -9.26 -5.36
N GLY A 244 -4.39 -9.35 -5.08
CA GLY A 244 -5.07 -8.44 -4.16
C GLY A 244 -5.46 -7.06 -4.71
N VAL A 245 -5.03 -6.65 -5.92
CA VAL A 245 -5.47 -5.37 -6.54
C VAL A 245 -7.00 -5.30 -6.67
N PHE A 246 -7.66 -6.45 -6.79
CA PHE A 246 -9.10 -6.55 -7.04
C PHE A 246 -9.91 -7.09 -5.85
N ASN A 247 -9.27 -7.47 -4.75
CA ASN A 247 -9.97 -8.04 -3.58
C ASN A 247 -10.48 -6.96 -2.61
N TYR A 248 -10.57 -5.69 -3.03
CA TYR A 248 -11.09 -4.59 -2.20
C TYR A 248 -12.62 -4.43 -2.28
N GLU A 249 -13.32 -5.33 -2.96
CA GLU A 249 -14.78 -5.45 -2.90
C GLU A 249 -15.17 -6.83 -2.38
N SER A 250 -15.22 -6.96 -1.04
CA SER A 250 -15.98 -7.99 -0.32
C SER A 250 -16.26 -7.50 1.10
#